data_AF-A7SZ81-F1
#
_entry.id   AF-A7SZ81-F1
#
_cell.length_a   1.000
_cell.length_b   1.000
_cell.length_c   1.000
_cell.angle_alpha   90.00
_cell.angle_beta   90.00
_cell.angle_gamma   90.00
#
_symmetry.space_group_name_H-M   'P 1'
#
loop_
_entity.id
_entity.type
_entity.pdbx_description
1 polymer ?
#
loop_
_entity_poly.entity_id
_entity_poly.type
_entity_poly.pdbx_seq_one_letter_code
_entity_poly.pdbx_strand_id
1 'polypeptide(L)'
;GKQFAAAMTLAVNDINARSDLLPNDTISFEWRDTDCNVFSTVRHQIEMLQKDFTAFIGPGCYCKLAAKNAAAFNKTMISYVSVVSMVDADIFIVVL
;
A
#
# COMPACT_ATOMS: atom_id res chain seq x y z
N GLY A 1 -5.58 4.45 10.25
CA GLY A 1 -4.65 5.01 9.27
C GLY A 1 -3.31 5.40 9.85
N LYS A 2 -3.27 6.50 10.60
CA LYS A 2 -2.04 7.08 11.20
C LYS A 2 -1.16 6.08 11.97
N GLN A 3 -1.77 5.20 12.77
CA GLN A 3 -1.03 4.16 13.50
C GLN A 3 -0.41 3.12 12.56
N PHE A 4 -1.09 2.74 11.49
CA PHE A 4 -0.55 1.84 10.46
C PHE A 4 0.62 2.49 9.70
N ALA A 5 0.53 3.79 9.41
CA ALA A 5 1.64 4.50 8.76
C ALA A 5 2.90 4.56 9.65
N ALA A 6 2.73 4.82 10.95
CA ALA A 6 3.84 4.77 11.91
C ALA A 6 4.44 3.36 12.03
N ALA A 7 3.59 2.33 12.11
CA ALA A 7 4.03 0.94 12.16
C ALA A 7 4.77 0.52 10.88
N MET A 8 4.29 0.94 9.71
CA MET A 8 4.94 0.67 8.43
C MET A 8 6.33 1.31 8.35
N THR A 9 6.46 2.56 8.84
CA THR A 9 7.76 3.25 8.92
C THR A 9 8.75 2.45 9.77
N LEU A 10 8.31 1.98 10.94
CA LEU A 10 9.16 1.18 11.82
C LEU A 10 9.53 -0.17 11.17
N ALA A 11 8.57 -0.84 10.54
CA ALA A 11 8.80 -2.13 9.89
C ALA A 11 9.80 -2.04 8.73
N VAL A 12 9.68 -1.03 7.87
CA VAL A 12 10.63 -0.83 6.76
C VAL A 12 12.03 -0.51 7.27
N ASN A 13 12.14 0.32 8.33
CA ASN A 13 13.43 0.61 8.94
C ASN A 13 14.08 -0.64 9.53
N ASP A 14 13.31 -1.50 10.21
CA ASP A 14 13.81 -2.74 10.80
C ASP A 14 14.27 -3.74 9.73
N ILE A 15 13.49 -3.92 8.66
CA ILE A 15 13.85 -4.80 7.55
C ILE A 15 15.13 -4.32 6.84
N ASN A 16 15.24 -3.02 6.54
CA ASN A 16 16.40 -2.47 5.85
C ASN A 16 17.67 -2.46 6.72
N ALA A 17 17.55 -2.51 8.05
CA ALA A 17 18.69 -2.64 8.96
C ALA A 17 19.25 -4.09 9.00
N ARG A 18 18.50 -5.06 8.47
CA ARG A 18 18.84 -6.48 8.49
C ARG A 18 19.41 -6.95 7.16
N SER A 19 20.73 -7.06 7.10
CA SER A 19 21.46 -7.57 5.92
C SER A 19 21.18 -9.04 5.59
N ASP A 20 20.51 -9.78 6.47
CA ASP A 20 20.18 -11.20 6.27
C ASP A 20 18.80 -11.44 5.62
N LEU A 21 17.94 -10.42 5.57
CA LEU A 21 16.61 -10.53 4.94
C LEU A 21 16.65 -10.19 3.45
N LEU A 22 17.22 -9.03 3.12
CA LEU A 22 17.30 -8.50 1.75
C LEU A 22 18.71 -7.93 1.51
N PRO A 23 19.74 -8.79 1.35
CA PRO A 23 21.14 -8.37 1.33
C PRO A 23 21.49 -7.38 0.21
N ASN A 24 20.71 -7.33 -0.87
CA ASN A 24 20.98 -6.52 -2.05
C ASN A 24 19.85 -5.53 -2.40
N ASP A 25 18.79 -5.49 -1.61
CA ASP A 25 17.60 -4.69 -1.89
C ASP A 25 17.25 -3.83 -0.68
N THR A 26 16.71 -2.64 -0.94
CA THR A 26 16.20 -1.75 0.10
C THR A 26 14.74 -1.47 -0.17
N ILE A 27 13.89 -1.76 0.81
CA ILE A 27 12.47 -1.49 0.67
C ILE A 27 12.21 -0.02 0.96
N SER A 28 11.37 0.62 0.16
CA SER A 28 10.76 1.91 0.48
C SER A 28 9.24 1.82 0.31
N PHE A 29 8.53 2.80 0.86
CA PHE A 29 7.09 2.85 0.70
C PHE A 29 6.56 4.27 0.53
N GLU A 30 5.47 4.40 -0.20
CA GLU A 30 4.67 5.61 -0.27
C GLU A 30 3.28 5.35 0.29
N TRP A 31 2.72 6.36 0.96
CA TRP A 31 1.37 6.32 1.50
C TRP A 31 0.52 7.42 0.85
N ARG A 32 -0.74 7.09 0.54
CA ARG A 32 -1.77 8.05 0.10
C ARG A 32 -3.04 7.85 0.93
N ASP A 33 -3.54 8.96 1.46
CA ASP A 33 -4.85 9.01 2.09
C ASP A 33 -5.93 9.03 1.00
N THR A 34 -6.83 8.05 0.99
CA THR A 34 -7.94 8.02 0.03
C THR A 34 -9.20 8.71 0.55
N ASP A 35 -9.18 9.28 1.76
CA ASP A 35 -10.32 9.86 2.45
C ASP A 35 -11.57 8.94 2.52
N CYS A 36 -11.35 7.62 2.44
CA CYS A 36 -12.39 6.61 2.28
C CYS A 36 -13.38 7.01 1.16
N ASN A 37 -12.85 7.62 0.09
CA ASN A 37 -13.58 8.09 -1.07
C ASN A 37 -13.18 7.28 -2.31
N VAL A 38 -14.17 6.72 -3.00
CA VAL A 38 -13.96 5.81 -4.12
C VAL A 38 -13.16 6.44 -5.27
N PHE A 39 -13.40 7.72 -5.57
CA PHE A 39 -12.72 8.43 -6.65
C PHE A 39 -11.28 8.77 -6.26
N SER A 40 -11.04 9.18 -5.03
CA SER A 40 -9.68 9.38 -4.49
C SER A 40 -8.89 8.06 -4.49
N THR A 41 -9.52 6.94 -4.08
CA THR A 41 -8.89 5.61 -4.12
C THR A 41 -8.47 5.21 -5.54
N VAL A 42 -9.30 5.46 -6.54
CA VAL A 42 -8.98 5.16 -7.95
C VAL A 42 -7.89 6.10 -8.46
N ARG A 43 -8.03 7.41 -8.21
CA ARG A 43 -7.06 8.41 -8.63
C ARG A 43 -5.67 8.11 -8.10
N HIS A 44 -5.54 7.86 -6.79
CA HIS A 44 -4.24 7.56 -6.19
C HIS A 44 -3.64 6.27 -6.71
N GLN A 45 -4.44 5.21 -6.93
CA GLN A 45 -3.92 4.00 -7.57
C GLN A 45 -3.39 4.26 -8.98
N ILE A 46 -4.06 5.08 -9.79
CA ILE A 46 -3.61 5.42 -11.14
C ILE A 46 -2.33 6.28 -11.10
N GLU A 47 -2.30 7.32 -10.26
CA GLU A 47 -1.11 8.16 -10.06
C GLU A 47 0.09 7.32 -9.59
N MET A 48 -0.19 6.29 -8.78
CA MET A 48 0.83 5.36 -8.32
C MET A 48 1.26 4.37 -9.40
N LEU A 49 0.37 3.88 -10.27
CA LEU A 49 0.68 3.04 -11.45
C LEU A 49 1.62 3.70 -12.43
N GLN A 50 1.71 5.03 -12.42
CA GLN A 50 2.67 5.77 -13.22
C GLN A 50 4.08 5.76 -12.61
N LYS A 51 4.25 5.24 -11.39
CA LYS A 51 5.54 5.05 -10.72
C LYS A 51 5.97 3.61 -10.81
N ASP A 52 7.27 3.38 -10.72
CA ASP A 52 7.82 2.02 -10.62
C ASP A 52 7.66 1.51 -9.19
N PHE A 53 6.67 0.64 -8.96
CA PHE A 53 6.46 0.00 -7.66
C PHE A 53 6.11 -1.47 -7.83
N THR A 54 6.34 -2.24 -6.78
CA THR A 54 6.21 -3.70 -6.81
C THR A 54 4.81 -4.16 -6.43
N ALA A 55 4.25 -3.61 -5.35
CA ALA A 55 2.95 -4.03 -4.83
C ALA A 55 2.21 -2.90 -4.09
N PHE A 56 0.89 -3.07 -3.98
CA PHE A 56 0.03 -2.29 -3.10
C PHE A 56 -0.19 -3.01 -1.76
N ILE A 57 -0.27 -2.26 -0.68
CA ILE A 57 -0.73 -2.70 0.64
C ILE A 57 -1.96 -1.89 1.05
N GLY A 58 -3.09 -2.55 1.37
CA GLY A 58 -4.39 -1.92 1.61
C GLY A 58 -5.30 -1.98 0.37
N PRO A 59 -6.17 -0.99 0.15
CA PRO A 59 -6.60 0.08 1.08
C PRO A 59 -7.48 -0.45 2.22
N GLY A 60 -7.70 0.37 3.26
CA GLY A 60 -8.65 0.04 4.34
C GLY A 60 -10.13 0.12 3.92
N CYS A 61 -10.49 1.10 3.08
CA CYS A 61 -11.80 1.24 2.42
C CYS A 61 -11.75 0.80 0.95
N TYR A 62 -12.88 0.32 0.39
CA TYR A 62 -13.00 -0.08 -1.02
C TYR A 62 -11.97 -1.10 -1.53
N CYS A 63 -11.51 -2.00 -0.65
CA CYS A 63 -10.50 -3.01 -0.98
C CYS A 63 -10.86 -3.86 -2.22
N LYS A 64 -12.13 -4.24 -2.41
CA LYS A 64 -12.57 -5.01 -3.58
C LYS A 64 -12.37 -4.25 -4.90
N LEU A 65 -12.58 -2.94 -4.91
CA LEU A 65 -12.36 -2.11 -6.10
C LEU A 65 -10.86 -1.98 -6.37
N ALA A 66 -10.08 -1.65 -5.35
CA ALA A 66 -8.63 -1.53 -5.47
C ALA A 66 -7.98 -2.85 -5.91
N ALA A 67 -8.42 -3.99 -5.37
CA ALA A 67 -7.95 -5.32 -5.77
C ALA A 67 -8.16 -5.56 -7.27
N LYS A 68 -9.34 -5.21 -7.78
CA LYS A 68 -9.67 -5.36 -9.20
C LYS A 68 -8.82 -4.45 -10.08
N ASN A 69 -8.59 -3.21 -9.64
CA ASN A 69 -7.72 -2.29 -10.36
C ASN A 69 -6.28 -2.81 -10.39
N ALA A 70 -5.70 -3.19 -9.24
CA ALA A 70 -4.36 -3.77 -9.16
C ALA A 70 -4.23 -5.01 -10.07
N ALA A 71 -5.20 -5.92 -10.03
CA ALA A 71 -5.22 -7.10 -10.89
C ALA A 71 -5.30 -6.74 -12.39
N ALA A 72 -6.06 -5.71 -12.77
CA ALA A 72 -6.15 -5.24 -14.15
C ALA A 72 -4.81 -4.74 -14.70
N PHE A 73 -3.90 -4.28 -13.84
CA PHE A 73 -2.56 -3.82 -14.21
C PHE A 73 -1.45 -4.82 -13.85
N ASN A 74 -1.81 -6.08 -13.57
CA ASN A 74 -0.86 -7.13 -13.17
C ASN A 74 0.03 -6.74 -11.96
N LYS A 75 -0.56 -6.02 -11.00
CA LYS A 75 0.09 -5.63 -9.75
C LYS A 75 -0.45 -6.45 -8.58
N THR A 76 0.44 -6.86 -7.69
CA THR A 76 0.07 -7.54 -6.44
C THR A 76 -0.55 -6.55 -5.47
N MET A 77 -1.60 -6.97 -4.77
CA MET A 77 -2.19 -6.21 -3.67
C MET A 77 -2.34 -7.10 -2.43
N ILE A 78 -1.84 -6.61 -1.30
CA ILE A 78 -1.91 -7.27 0.01
C ILE A 78 -2.82 -6.44 0.91
N SER A 79 -3.89 -7.04 1.42
CA SER A 79 -4.72 -6.34 2.41
C SER A 79 -4.18 -6.55 3.82
N TYR A 80 -4.06 -5.49 4.61
CA TYR A 80 -3.72 -5.56 6.03
C TYR A 80 -4.95 -5.56 6.96
N VAL A 81 -6.14 -5.23 6.45
CA VAL A 81 -7.31 -4.95 7.30
C VAL A 81 -8.65 -5.45 6.74
N SER A 82 -8.82 -5.60 5.41
CA SER A 82 -10.11 -5.78 4.68
C SER A 82 -11.27 -6.39 5.49
N VAL A 83 -11.93 -5.54 6.26
CA VAL A 83 -13.28 -5.77 6.78
C VAL A 83 -14.16 -4.72 6.12
N VAL A 84 -15.33 -5.14 5.63
CA VAL A 84 -16.26 -4.32 4.82
C VAL A 84 -16.74 -3.05 5.57
N SER A 85 -16.42 -2.92 6.85
CA SER A 85 -16.91 -1.89 7.78
C SER A 85 -15.82 -1.05 8.47
N MET A 86 -14.56 -1.03 8.00
CA MET A 86 -13.53 -0.16 8.59
C MET A 86 -13.47 1.24 7.95
N VAL A 87 -13.10 2.23 8.77
CA VAL A 87 -13.10 3.67 8.48
C VAL A 87 -11.72 4.18 8.02
N ASP A 88 -10.77 3.29 7.77
CA ASP A 88 -9.40 3.67 7.43
C ASP A 88 -9.21 3.81 5.92
N ALA A 89 -8.78 4.99 5.51
CA ALA A 89 -8.73 5.42 4.13
C ALA A 89 -7.41 5.10 3.39
N ASP A 90 -6.45 4.45 4.04
CA ASP A 90 -5.07 4.55 3.56
C ASP A 90 -4.66 3.41 2.64
N ILE A 91 -4.02 3.76 1.52
CA ILE A 91 -3.28 2.83 0.67
C ILE A 91 -1.77 3.08 0.80
N PHE A 92 -1.03 1.99 0.98
CA PHE A 92 0.41 1.96 1.01
C PHE A 92 0.91 1.30 -0.27
N ILE A 93 2.09 1.70 -0.72
CA ILE A 93 2.79 1.07 -1.82
C ILE A 93 4.16 0.68 -1.38
N VAL A 94 4.53 -0.54 -1.72
CA VAL A 94 5.89 -1.04 -1.55
C VAL A 94 6.62 -0.87 -2.87
N VAL A 95 7.73 -0.16 -2.80
CA VAL A 95 8.74 -0.04 -3.85
C VAL A 95 9.98 -0.78 -3.36
N LEU A 96 10.43 -1.77 -4.11
CA LEU A 96 11.73 -2.40 -3.94
C LEU A 96 12.76 -1.72 -4.83
#